data_AF-Q28TU2-F1
#
_entry.id   AF-Q28TU2-F1
#
_cell.length_a   1.000
_cell.length_b   1.000
_cell.length_c   1.000
_cell.angle_alpha   90.00
_cell.angle_beta   90.00
_cell.angle_gamma   90.00
#
_symmetry.space_group_name_H-M   'P 1'
#
loop_
_entity.id
_entity.type
_entity.pdbx_description
1 polymer ?
#
loop_
_entity_poly.entity_id
_entity_poly.type
_entity_poly.pdbx_seq_one_letter_code
_entity_poly.pdbx_strand_id
1 'polypeptide(L)'
;MGTGLQGASVIAWAQTCIEGFPAEPEIELVEGMSWSWHGQLMPLEGDPAALLLTASRDQDELRTRAARVVRKLLQHPAPGPAEFAATEADPLFRGAFIVSCGAKFHTIVPILLDDGAAPLLLFVGSPPPPGRELTVVHRNEETLKPTQSDAPTVICFTPGTRIRTEAGDIAIEELGTGDRVLSRDNGPQEVLWSGHRRMSGARLFAMPEQRPIRMRAGALGIDRPDDDLIVSPEHRVLVTGRAARDLWGEPEVLVRAADLVGDSRITVDHSLRETFYIHLMLERHEVVWANGMEVESFHPGFMGLDHLTNVQRSSMLEMRPELAGNPHAYGAPVRRMLTRAEAAILIHGAPTRPIAARSAHTAH
;
A
#
# COMPACT_ATOMS: atom_id res chain seq x y z
N MET A 1 -1.47 -29.78 27.26
CA MET A 1 -2.45 -28.70 27.12
C MET A 1 -2.29 -28.11 25.74
N GLY A 2 -3.10 -28.58 24.79
CA GLY A 2 -3.01 -28.21 23.37
C GLY A 2 -3.85 -26.97 23.11
N THR A 3 -3.21 -25.88 22.69
CA THR A 3 -3.87 -24.74 22.06
C THR A 3 -3.68 -24.89 20.55
N GLY A 4 -4.34 -25.89 19.97
CA GLY A 4 -4.39 -26.13 18.52
C GLY A 4 -5.56 -25.36 17.91
N LEU A 5 -5.41 -24.92 16.67
CA LEU A 5 -6.37 -24.17 15.86
C LEU A 5 -7.58 -25.04 15.46
N GLN A 6 -8.28 -25.63 16.42
CA GLN A 6 -9.43 -26.49 16.16
C GLN A 6 -10.59 -25.69 15.56
N GLY A 7 -10.94 -25.99 14.31
CA GLY A 7 -12.23 -25.61 13.71
C GLY A 7 -12.21 -24.48 12.67
N ALA A 8 -11.04 -23.94 12.32
CA ALA A 8 -10.92 -22.91 11.29
C ALA A 8 -10.80 -23.54 9.89
N SER A 9 -11.71 -23.16 8.99
CA SER A 9 -11.75 -23.66 7.62
C SER A 9 -11.89 -22.50 6.64
N VAL A 10 -11.28 -22.64 5.46
CA VAL A 10 -11.38 -21.66 4.38
C VAL A 10 -11.98 -22.27 3.11
N ILE A 11 -12.64 -21.43 2.32
CA ILE A 11 -13.08 -21.72 0.96
C ILE A 11 -12.67 -20.58 0.04
N ALA A 12 -12.53 -20.83 -1.26
CA ALA A 12 -12.34 -19.76 -2.24
C ALA A 12 -13.66 -19.01 -2.50
N TRP A 13 -13.60 -17.72 -2.82
CA TRP A 13 -14.79 -16.95 -3.23
C TRP A 13 -15.56 -17.62 -4.39
N ALA A 14 -14.84 -18.19 -5.36
CA ALA A 14 -15.41 -18.92 -6.50
C ALA A 14 -16.20 -20.18 -6.13
N GLN A 15 -16.15 -20.61 -4.87
CA GLN A 15 -16.94 -21.72 -4.34
C GLN A 15 -18.29 -21.27 -3.74
N THR A 16 -18.67 -20.01 -3.94
CA THR A 16 -19.91 -19.45 -3.39
C THR A 16 -20.93 -19.16 -4.48
N CYS A 17 -22.20 -19.19 -4.11
CA CYS A 17 -23.31 -18.75 -4.94
C CYS A 17 -24.09 -17.64 -4.23
N ILE A 18 -24.45 -16.59 -4.97
CA ILE A 18 -25.24 -15.44 -4.51
C ILE A 18 -26.53 -15.41 -5.36
N GLU A 19 -27.69 -15.33 -4.71
CA GLU A 19 -29.00 -15.36 -5.37
C GLU A 19 -29.19 -16.58 -6.30
N GLY A 20 -28.56 -17.70 -5.97
CA GLY A 20 -28.60 -18.93 -6.78
C GLY A 20 -27.65 -18.98 -7.98
N PHE A 21 -26.84 -17.93 -8.21
CA PHE A 21 -25.82 -17.88 -9.27
C PHE A 21 -24.42 -17.99 -8.70
N PRO A 22 -23.43 -18.58 -9.41
CA PRO A 22 -22.03 -18.56 -8.99
C PRO A 22 -21.55 -17.13 -8.73
N ALA A 23 -20.85 -16.91 -7.61
CA ALA A 23 -20.40 -15.59 -7.22
C ALA A 23 -19.26 -15.11 -8.13
N GLU A 24 -19.47 -13.99 -8.82
CA GLU A 24 -18.42 -13.27 -9.52
C GLU A 24 -17.63 -12.39 -8.52
N PRO A 25 -16.33 -12.16 -8.74
CA PRO A 25 -15.48 -11.33 -7.85
C PRO A 25 -16.01 -9.90 -7.63
N GLU A 26 -16.78 -9.36 -8.57
CA GLU A 26 -17.28 -7.99 -8.59
C GLU A 26 -18.67 -7.83 -7.93
N ILE A 27 -19.32 -8.92 -7.52
CA ILE A 27 -20.68 -8.87 -6.95
C ILE A 27 -20.64 -8.35 -5.51
N GLU A 28 -21.29 -7.21 -5.29
CA GLU A 28 -21.47 -6.63 -3.95
C GLU A 28 -22.52 -7.43 -3.16
N LEU A 29 -22.12 -7.96 -1.99
CA LEU A 29 -23.05 -8.60 -1.06
C LEU A 29 -23.97 -7.54 -0.42
N VAL A 30 -25.27 -7.77 -0.53
CA VAL A 30 -26.32 -6.93 0.06
C VAL A 30 -27.08 -7.73 1.12
N GLU A 31 -27.44 -7.06 2.21
CA GLU A 31 -28.30 -7.65 3.24
C GLU A 31 -29.64 -8.08 2.64
N GLY A 32 -30.10 -9.28 3.01
CA GLY A 32 -31.27 -9.92 2.44
C GLY A 32 -30.98 -10.85 1.27
N MET A 33 -29.78 -10.80 0.65
CA MET A 33 -29.42 -11.73 -0.41
C MET A 33 -29.27 -13.17 0.11
N SER A 34 -29.65 -14.14 -0.72
CA SER A 34 -29.35 -15.54 -0.52
C SER A 34 -27.90 -15.84 -0.88
N TRP A 35 -27.24 -16.59 -0.01
CA TRP A 35 -25.84 -16.99 -0.12
C TRP A 35 -25.70 -18.46 0.22
N SER A 36 -24.89 -19.18 -0.53
CA SER A 36 -24.52 -20.55 -0.25
C SER A 36 -23.09 -20.82 -0.71
N TRP A 37 -22.52 -21.96 -0.31
CA TRP A 37 -21.20 -22.37 -0.76
C TRP A 37 -21.16 -23.87 -1.08
N HIS A 38 -20.21 -24.28 -1.91
CA HIS A 38 -20.05 -25.67 -2.35
C HIS A 38 -18.56 -26.08 -2.42
N GLY A 39 -18.30 -27.36 -2.71
CA GLY A 39 -16.95 -27.89 -2.79
C GLY A 39 -16.40 -28.30 -1.42
N GLN A 40 -15.07 -28.35 -1.31
CA GLN A 40 -14.39 -28.87 -0.11
C GLN A 40 -13.90 -27.73 0.78
N LEU A 41 -14.07 -27.90 2.09
CA LEU A 41 -13.44 -27.04 3.10
C LEU A 41 -11.96 -27.36 3.15
N MET A 42 -11.13 -26.32 3.09
CA MET A 42 -9.70 -26.46 3.32
C MET A 42 -9.43 -26.22 4.82
N PRO A 43 -9.03 -27.24 5.58
CA PRO A 43 -8.67 -27.06 6.99
C PRO A 43 -7.37 -26.25 7.08
N LEU A 44 -7.33 -25.31 8.02
CA LEU A 44 -6.14 -24.50 8.29
C LEU A 44 -5.08 -25.23 9.14
N GLU A 45 -5.34 -26.47 9.57
CA GLU A 45 -4.37 -27.33 10.25
C GLU A 45 -3.91 -28.50 9.38
N GLY A 46 -2.59 -28.69 9.29
CA GLY A 46 -1.93 -29.82 8.62
C GLY A 46 -1.05 -29.41 7.43
N ASP A 47 -0.32 -30.39 6.89
CA ASP A 47 0.49 -30.28 5.66
C ASP A 47 -0.30 -30.36 4.32
N PRO A 48 -1.47 -29.69 4.19
CA PRO A 48 -1.98 -29.30 2.88
C PRO A 48 -2.24 -27.78 2.76
N ALA A 49 -1.57 -26.95 3.58
CA ALA A 49 -1.24 -25.58 3.18
C ALA A 49 -0.33 -25.55 1.93
N ALA A 50 0.16 -26.72 1.49
CA ALA A 50 0.99 -26.97 0.32
C ALA A 50 0.28 -26.83 -1.05
N LEU A 51 -1.00 -26.46 -1.14
CA LEU A 51 -1.72 -26.39 -2.41
C LEU A 51 -2.33 -25.04 -2.79
N LEU A 52 -2.09 -23.96 -2.03
CA LEU A 52 -2.76 -22.68 -2.32
C LEU A 52 -2.04 -21.72 -3.26
N LEU A 53 -0.75 -21.87 -3.59
CA LEU A 53 -0.07 -20.90 -4.47
C LEU A 53 1.09 -21.52 -5.27
N THR A 54 0.84 -21.84 -6.54
CA THR A 54 1.91 -22.15 -7.49
C THR A 54 2.67 -20.87 -7.88
N ALA A 55 3.96 -20.86 -7.55
CA ALA A 55 5.07 -20.01 -8.01
C ALA A 55 5.54 -18.83 -7.12
N SER A 56 6.88 -18.74 -7.02
CA SER A 56 7.77 -17.70 -6.44
C SER A 56 8.06 -17.70 -4.93
N ARG A 57 9.28 -17.27 -4.58
CA ARG A 57 10.01 -17.41 -3.30
C ARG A 57 9.61 -16.40 -2.20
N ASP A 58 8.69 -15.47 -2.45
CA ASP A 58 8.23 -14.46 -1.48
C ASP A 58 7.13 -14.95 -0.53
N GLN A 59 6.80 -16.24 -0.57
CA GLN A 59 5.62 -16.78 0.10
C GLN A 59 5.80 -17.02 1.62
N ASP A 60 7.01 -17.25 2.15
CA ASP A 60 7.17 -17.62 3.57
C ASP A 60 6.82 -16.47 4.55
N GLU A 61 7.02 -15.21 4.14
CA GLU A 61 6.60 -14.05 4.93
C GLU A 61 5.08 -13.82 4.83
N LEU A 62 4.49 -13.98 3.64
CA LEU A 62 3.05 -13.89 3.41
C LEU A 62 2.28 -14.98 4.19
N ARG A 63 2.83 -16.21 4.18
CA ARG A 63 2.37 -17.36 4.96
C ARG A 63 2.41 -17.07 6.46
N THR A 64 3.51 -16.50 6.95
CA THR A 64 3.68 -16.15 8.37
C THR A 64 2.73 -15.04 8.80
N ARG A 65 2.47 -14.05 7.93
CA ARG A 65 1.56 -12.93 8.19
C ARG A 65 0.10 -13.37 8.17
N ALA A 66 -0.33 -14.14 7.17
CA ALA A 66 -1.68 -14.71 7.09
C ALA A 66 -1.97 -15.63 8.28
N ALA A 67 -1.03 -16.52 8.64
CA ALA A 67 -1.17 -17.38 9.82
C ALA A 67 -1.28 -16.58 11.13
N ARG A 68 -0.59 -15.44 11.26
CA ARG A 68 -0.69 -14.55 12.43
C ARG A 68 -2.04 -13.84 12.50
N VAL A 69 -2.57 -13.37 11.37
CA VAL A 69 -3.89 -12.72 11.28
C VAL A 69 -5.00 -13.73 11.58
N VAL A 70 -4.94 -14.91 10.99
CA VAL A 70 -5.86 -16.02 11.27
C VAL A 70 -5.80 -16.42 12.75
N ARG A 71 -4.59 -16.57 13.31
CA ARG A 71 -4.41 -16.90 14.73
C ARG A 71 -4.97 -15.80 15.66
N LYS A 72 -4.85 -14.53 15.27
CA LYS A 72 -5.43 -13.41 16.03
C LYS A 72 -6.96 -13.38 15.91
N LEU A 73 -7.51 -13.62 14.71
CA LEU A 73 -8.95 -13.72 14.47
C LEU A 73 -9.59 -14.86 15.27
N LEU A 74 -8.95 -16.02 15.33
CA LEU A 74 -9.44 -17.19 16.09
C LEU A 74 -9.32 -17.03 17.61
N GLN A 75 -8.55 -16.06 18.09
CA GLN A 75 -8.46 -15.70 19.52
C GLN A 75 -9.55 -14.71 19.95
N HIS A 76 -10.27 -14.11 19.01
CA HIS A 76 -11.40 -13.23 19.30
C HIS A 76 -12.71 -13.99 19.08
N PRO A 77 -13.70 -13.86 19.97
CA PRO A 77 -15.01 -14.45 19.74
C PRO A 77 -15.62 -13.85 18.46
N ALA A 78 -16.30 -14.69 17.67
CA ALA A 78 -17.03 -14.23 16.50
C ALA A 78 -18.06 -13.19 16.94
N PRO A 79 -18.03 -11.95 16.41
CA PRO A 79 -18.96 -10.94 16.85
C PRO A 79 -20.38 -11.31 16.42
N GLY A 80 -21.35 -11.01 17.27
CA GLY A 80 -22.77 -11.17 16.95
C GLY A 80 -23.27 -10.08 15.98
N PRO A 81 -24.46 -10.23 15.38
CA PRO A 81 -25.03 -9.21 14.48
C PRO A 81 -25.11 -7.81 15.09
N ALA A 82 -25.46 -7.71 16.39
CA ALA A 82 -25.54 -6.43 17.09
C ALA A 82 -24.16 -5.78 17.34
N GLU A 83 -23.12 -6.58 17.53
CA GLU A 83 -21.75 -6.11 17.74
C GLU A 83 -21.11 -5.67 16.42
N PHE A 84 -21.45 -6.34 15.32
CA PHE A 84 -21.06 -5.94 13.97
C PHE A 84 -21.75 -4.68 13.45
N ALA A 85 -22.99 -4.40 13.91
CA ALA A 85 -23.73 -3.19 13.54
C ALA A 85 -23.23 -1.92 14.23
N ALA A 86 -22.37 -2.06 15.26
CA ALA A 86 -21.78 -0.93 15.94
C ALA A 86 -20.61 -0.33 15.14
N THR A 87 -20.51 1.00 15.09
CA THR A 87 -19.46 1.76 14.37
C THR A 87 -18.03 1.56 14.92
N GLU A 88 -17.86 0.69 15.93
CA GLU A 88 -16.60 0.36 16.62
C GLU A 88 -16.10 -1.08 16.33
N ALA A 89 -16.58 -1.73 15.26
CA ALA A 89 -16.15 -3.09 14.91
C ALA A 89 -14.62 -3.19 14.79
N ASP A 90 -14.02 -4.20 15.43
CA ASP A 90 -12.57 -4.42 15.42
C ASP A 90 -12.07 -4.49 13.96
N PRO A 91 -11.01 -3.73 13.59
CA PRO A 91 -10.41 -3.76 12.26
C PRO A 91 -10.06 -5.17 11.75
N LEU A 92 -9.89 -6.14 12.65
CA LEU A 92 -9.71 -7.55 12.32
C LEU A 92 -10.86 -8.13 11.47
N PHE A 93 -12.10 -7.64 11.63
CA PHE A 93 -13.29 -8.11 10.91
C PHE A 93 -13.69 -7.19 9.74
N ARG A 94 -12.74 -6.44 9.19
CA ARG A 94 -12.95 -5.62 7.99
C ARG A 94 -13.46 -6.48 6.82
N GLY A 95 -14.50 -6.03 6.14
CA GLY A 95 -15.15 -6.75 5.04
C GLY A 95 -15.87 -8.04 5.44
N ALA A 96 -15.93 -8.37 6.74
CA ALA A 96 -16.64 -9.54 7.21
C ALA A 96 -18.15 -9.36 7.05
N PHE A 97 -18.84 -10.49 6.85
CA PHE A 97 -20.28 -10.55 6.71
C PHE A 97 -20.84 -11.74 7.48
N ILE A 98 -22.10 -11.63 7.88
CA ILE A 98 -22.81 -12.65 8.64
C ILE A 98 -23.91 -13.24 7.78
N VAL A 99 -23.95 -14.56 7.72
CA VAL A 99 -25.02 -15.32 7.08
C VAL A 99 -25.80 -16.13 8.11
N SER A 100 -27.10 -16.30 7.89
CA SER A 100 -28.00 -17.00 8.81
C SER A 100 -29.02 -17.87 8.10
N CYS A 101 -29.40 -18.98 8.74
CA CYS A 101 -30.56 -19.79 8.36
C CYS A 101 -31.79 -19.55 9.26
N GLY A 102 -31.78 -18.46 10.04
CA GLY A 102 -32.81 -18.12 11.02
C GLY A 102 -32.61 -18.71 12.42
N ALA A 103 -31.86 -19.81 12.56
CA ALA A 103 -31.59 -20.45 13.86
C ALA A 103 -30.13 -20.34 14.34
N LYS A 104 -29.19 -20.10 13.41
CA LYS A 104 -27.75 -19.98 13.69
C LYS A 104 -27.13 -18.92 12.79
N PHE A 105 -26.17 -18.19 13.35
CA PHE A 105 -25.39 -17.18 12.65
C PHE A 105 -23.99 -17.72 12.37
N HIS A 106 -23.46 -17.42 11.19
CA HIS A 106 -22.12 -17.79 10.78
C HIS A 106 -21.38 -16.54 10.29
N THR A 107 -20.26 -16.24 10.93
CA THR A 107 -19.41 -15.09 10.58
C THR A 107 -18.33 -15.53 9.60
N ILE A 108 -18.25 -14.81 8.48
CA ILE A 108 -17.32 -15.08 7.39
C ILE A 108 -16.42 -13.86 7.21
N VAL A 109 -15.11 -14.08 7.22
CA VAL A 109 -14.10 -13.03 7.06
C VAL A 109 -13.34 -13.24 5.75
N PRO A 110 -13.36 -12.27 4.82
CA PRO A 110 -12.56 -12.35 3.60
C PRO A 110 -11.09 -12.08 3.91
N ILE A 111 -10.22 -12.97 3.42
CA ILE A 111 -8.78 -12.81 3.39
C ILE A 111 -8.41 -12.41 1.97
N LEU A 112 -8.07 -11.13 1.81
CA LEU A 112 -7.58 -10.59 0.55
C LEU A 112 -6.17 -11.13 0.28
N LEU A 113 -5.92 -11.53 -0.96
CA LEU A 113 -4.61 -11.98 -1.44
C LEU A 113 -3.96 -10.83 -2.23
N ASP A 114 -2.66 -10.62 -2.03
CA ASP A 114 -1.93 -9.44 -2.51
C ASP A 114 -1.81 -9.35 -4.06
N ASP A 115 -2.16 -10.41 -4.80
CA ASP A 115 -2.00 -10.52 -6.26
C ASP A 115 -3.31 -10.30 -7.07
N GLY A 116 -4.36 -9.74 -6.46
CA GLY A 116 -5.66 -9.57 -7.12
C GLY A 116 -6.42 -10.89 -7.35
N ALA A 117 -5.94 -11.98 -6.75
CA ALA A 117 -6.65 -13.24 -6.72
C ALA A 117 -7.95 -13.11 -5.91
N ALA A 118 -8.98 -13.86 -6.31
CA ALA A 118 -10.25 -13.87 -5.60
C ALA A 118 -10.03 -14.22 -4.11
N PRO A 119 -10.70 -13.52 -3.18
CA PRO A 119 -10.41 -13.67 -1.76
C PRO A 119 -10.72 -15.07 -1.26
N LEU A 120 -10.01 -15.48 -0.20
CA LEU A 120 -10.36 -16.67 0.57
C LEU A 120 -11.33 -16.28 1.66
N LEU A 121 -12.38 -17.07 1.87
CA LEU A 121 -13.36 -16.84 2.92
C LEU A 121 -13.03 -17.74 4.12
N LEU A 122 -12.73 -17.11 5.24
CA LEU A 122 -12.50 -17.78 6.52
C LEU A 122 -13.80 -17.88 7.31
N PHE A 123 -14.14 -19.10 7.75
CA PHE A 123 -15.21 -19.31 8.72
C PHE A 123 -14.68 -19.14 10.14
N VAL A 124 -15.28 -18.22 10.90
CA VAL A 124 -14.98 -18.07 12.33
C VAL A 124 -15.87 -19.04 13.09
N GLY A 125 -15.32 -20.21 13.44
CA GLY A 125 -16.04 -21.31 14.07
C GLY A 125 -16.60 -22.32 13.06
N SER A 126 -17.65 -23.05 13.44
CA SER A 126 -18.17 -24.14 12.60
C SER A 126 -18.80 -23.63 11.30
N PRO A 127 -18.32 -24.09 10.13
CA PRO A 127 -18.89 -23.68 8.84
C PRO A 127 -20.33 -24.22 8.68
N PRO A 128 -21.21 -23.48 7.97
CA PRO A 128 -22.52 -24.00 7.63
C PRO A 128 -22.40 -25.17 6.64
N PRO A 129 -23.37 -26.09 6.57
CA PRO A 129 -23.34 -27.19 5.60
C PRO A 129 -23.25 -26.69 4.15
N PRO A 130 -22.47 -27.35 3.26
CA PRO A 130 -22.40 -26.97 1.86
C PRO A 130 -23.77 -27.14 1.17
N GLY A 131 -24.06 -26.26 0.21
CA GLY A 131 -25.33 -26.21 -0.53
C GLY A 131 -26.53 -25.73 0.28
N ARG A 132 -26.34 -25.39 1.56
CA ARG A 132 -27.39 -24.78 2.40
C ARG A 132 -27.56 -23.32 1.98
N GLU A 133 -28.77 -22.95 1.62
CA GLU A 133 -29.13 -21.55 1.40
C GLU A 133 -29.24 -20.82 2.73
N LEU A 134 -28.55 -19.70 2.83
CA LEU A 134 -28.49 -18.79 3.98
C LEU A 134 -28.79 -17.38 3.50
N THR A 135 -29.22 -16.51 4.41
CA THR A 135 -29.44 -15.09 4.11
C THR A 135 -28.30 -14.27 4.67
N VAL A 136 -27.78 -13.33 3.89
CA VAL A 136 -26.85 -12.28 4.39
C VAL A 136 -27.65 -11.38 5.33
N VAL A 137 -27.36 -11.44 6.63
CA VAL A 137 -28.13 -10.72 7.67
C VAL A 137 -27.46 -9.46 8.16
N HIS A 138 -26.14 -9.37 8.00
CA HIS A 138 -25.38 -8.19 8.36
C HIS A 138 -24.11 -8.13 7.51
N ARG A 139 -23.77 -6.94 7.01
CA ARG A 139 -22.49 -6.68 6.33
C ARG A 139 -21.79 -5.50 6.98
N ASN A 140 -20.46 -5.56 7.07
CA ASN A 140 -19.70 -4.35 7.35
C ASN A 140 -19.65 -3.50 6.07
N GLU A 141 -20.11 -2.24 6.12
CA GLU A 141 -20.16 -1.31 4.99
C GLU A 141 -18.78 -0.88 4.48
N GLU A 142 -17.69 -1.27 5.14
CA GLU A 142 -16.38 -1.37 4.50
C GLU A 142 -16.38 -2.56 3.52
N THR A 143 -17.24 -2.47 2.50
CA THR A 143 -17.46 -3.53 1.52
C THR A 143 -16.18 -3.86 0.78
N LEU A 144 -16.08 -5.15 0.47
CA LEU A 144 -15.25 -5.85 -0.52
C LEU A 144 -15.37 -5.24 -1.93
N LYS A 145 -15.13 -3.95 -2.08
CA LYS A 145 -14.53 -3.48 -3.31
C LYS A 145 -13.10 -4.01 -3.27
N PRO A 146 -12.54 -4.55 -4.37
CA PRO A 146 -11.12 -4.39 -4.56
C PRO A 146 -10.93 -2.88 -4.48
N THR A 147 -10.52 -2.39 -3.30
CA THR A 147 -9.83 -1.13 -3.23
C THR A 147 -8.72 -1.39 -4.22
N GLN A 148 -8.73 -0.68 -5.34
CA GLN A 148 -7.54 -0.52 -6.15
C GLN A 148 -6.41 -0.44 -5.12
N SER A 149 -5.51 -1.43 -5.09
CA SER A 149 -4.47 -1.51 -4.08
C SER A 149 -3.37 -0.48 -4.38
N ASP A 150 -3.80 0.71 -4.76
CA ASP A 150 -3.19 2.01 -4.59
C ASP A 150 -4.20 2.86 -3.81
N ALA A 151 -4.67 2.38 -2.64
CA ALA A 151 -5.18 3.31 -1.64
C ALA A 151 -3.97 4.17 -1.28
N PRO A 152 -3.91 5.41 -1.76
CA PRO A 152 -2.65 6.12 -1.85
C PRO A 152 -2.16 6.39 -0.44
N THR A 153 -1.08 5.73 -0.06
CA THR A 153 -0.45 5.97 1.22
C THR A 153 0.41 7.23 1.09
N VAL A 154 0.69 7.82 2.24
CA VAL A 154 1.01 9.24 2.32
C VAL A 154 2.41 9.52 1.72
N ILE A 155 2.60 10.24 0.61
CA ILE A 155 3.89 10.83 0.15
C ILE A 155 4.31 11.96 1.09
N CYS A 156 5.42 11.75 1.81
CA CYS A 156 5.94 12.69 2.79
C CYS A 156 7.45 12.65 2.89
N PHE A 157 8.01 13.80 3.25
CA PHE A 157 9.33 13.94 3.82
C PHE A 157 9.29 13.70 5.33
N THR A 158 10.46 13.52 5.94
CA THR A 158 10.64 13.54 7.39
C THR A 158 11.52 14.73 7.81
N PRO A 159 11.45 15.19 9.07
CA PRO A 159 12.30 16.28 9.55
C PRO A 159 13.79 16.04 9.29
N GLY A 160 14.52 17.11 8.98
CA GLY A 160 15.93 17.08 8.63
C GLY A 160 16.22 16.80 7.16
N THR A 161 15.21 16.45 6.35
CA THR A 161 15.37 16.42 4.89
C THR A 161 15.62 17.84 4.38
N ARG A 162 16.73 18.05 3.68
CA ARG A 162 17.13 19.34 3.11
C ARG A 162 16.62 19.45 1.68
N ILE A 163 15.77 20.44 1.43
CA ILE A 163 15.20 20.75 0.12
C ILE A 163 15.99 21.89 -0.51
N ARG A 164 16.35 21.71 -1.78
CA ARG A 164 17.13 22.70 -2.52
C ARG A 164 16.32 23.95 -2.83
N THR A 165 16.86 25.12 -2.49
CA THR A 165 16.29 26.45 -2.80
C THR A 165 17.32 27.33 -3.51
N GLU A 166 16.90 28.51 -3.97
CA GLU A 166 17.82 29.50 -4.56
C GLU A 166 18.89 29.99 -3.56
N ALA A 167 18.59 29.94 -2.26
CA ALA A 167 19.49 30.41 -1.19
C ALA A 167 20.37 29.29 -0.59
N GLY A 168 20.27 28.06 -1.12
CA GLY A 168 20.90 26.86 -0.56
C GLY A 168 19.86 25.82 -0.12
N ASP A 169 20.33 24.73 0.46
CA ASP A 169 19.44 23.66 0.91
C ASP A 169 18.85 24.02 2.30
N ILE A 170 17.52 24.01 2.45
CA ILE A 170 16.77 24.38 3.66
C ILE A 170 16.06 23.14 4.21
N ALA A 171 15.98 22.99 5.54
CA ALA A 171 15.26 21.87 6.14
C ALA A 171 13.75 21.94 5.83
N ILE A 172 13.14 20.80 5.49
CA ILE A 172 11.74 20.75 5.08
C ILE A 172 10.77 21.29 6.14
N GLU A 173 11.09 21.13 7.42
CA GLU A 173 10.29 21.63 8.55
C GLU A 173 10.35 23.16 8.71
N GLU A 174 11.32 23.82 8.07
CA GLU A 174 11.46 25.28 8.06
C GLU A 174 10.78 25.92 6.86
N LEU A 175 10.40 25.12 5.84
CA LEU A 175 9.71 25.61 4.65
C LEU A 175 8.21 25.82 4.90
N GLY A 176 7.72 26.99 4.50
CA GLY A 176 6.33 27.40 4.59
C GLY A 176 5.77 27.94 3.27
N THR A 177 4.49 28.33 3.30
CA THR A 177 3.84 28.95 2.14
C THR A 177 4.56 30.25 1.73
N GLY A 178 4.82 30.41 0.44
CA GLY A 178 5.54 31.55 -0.14
C GLY A 178 7.03 31.32 -0.34
N ASP A 179 7.63 30.32 0.31
CA ASP A 179 9.03 29.97 0.07
C ASP A 179 9.21 29.38 -1.33
N ARG A 180 10.41 29.53 -1.92
CA ARG A 180 10.70 29.04 -3.27
C ARG A 180 11.69 27.89 -3.26
N VAL A 181 11.23 26.73 -3.73
CA VAL A 181 12.05 25.53 -3.89
C VAL A 181 12.47 25.37 -5.34
N LEU A 182 13.68 24.90 -5.59
CA LEU A 182 14.12 24.63 -6.95
C LEU A 182 13.46 23.34 -7.47
N SER A 183 12.76 23.47 -8.61
CA SER A 183 12.27 22.32 -9.36
C SER A 183 13.16 22.03 -10.57
N ARG A 184 13.09 20.78 -11.04
CA ARG A 184 13.97 20.28 -12.09
C ARG A 184 13.72 20.93 -13.46
N ASP A 185 12.46 21.20 -13.79
CA ASP A 185 12.10 21.65 -15.15
C ASP A 185 11.70 23.12 -15.22
N ASN A 186 11.16 23.66 -14.13
CA ASN A 186 10.48 24.95 -14.14
C ASN A 186 11.19 26.00 -13.29
N GLY A 187 12.43 25.73 -12.85
CA GLY A 187 13.18 26.63 -11.99
C GLY A 187 12.54 26.75 -10.60
N PRO A 188 12.70 27.89 -9.91
CA PRO A 188 12.18 28.04 -8.56
C PRO A 188 10.64 28.16 -8.54
N GLN A 189 9.99 27.26 -7.82
CA GLN A 189 8.55 27.16 -7.66
C GLN A 189 8.14 27.56 -6.23
N GLU A 190 7.05 28.31 -6.12
CA GLU A 190 6.50 28.71 -4.82
C GLU A 190 5.81 27.54 -4.13
N VAL A 191 6.05 27.41 -2.83
CA VAL A 191 5.33 26.50 -1.94
C VAL A 191 3.96 27.11 -1.68
N LEU A 192 2.91 26.47 -2.19
CA LEU A 192 1.53 26.92 -1.96
C LEU A 192 0.99 26.43 -0.63
N TRP A 193 1.37 25.22 -0.24
CA TRP A 193 0.86 24.61 0.98
C TRP A 193 1.87 23.62 1.55
N SER A 194 1.95 23.62 2.87
CA SER A 194 2.70 22.64 3.64
C SER A 194 1.78 22.04 4.70
N GLY A 195 1.81 20.72 4.82
CA GLY A 195 1.05 19.99 5.82
C GLY A 195 1.95 19.03 6.57
N HIS A 196 1.69 18.81 7.85
CA HIS A 196 2.43 17.80 8.60
C HIS A 196 1.51 16.88 9.42
N ARG A 197 1.94 15.62 9.57
CA ARG A 197 1.26 14.63 10.39
C ARG A 197 2.25 13.93 11.32
N ARG A 198 1.91 13.85 12.61
CA ARG A 198 2.70 13.08 13.57
C ARG A 198 2.43 11.58 13.44
N MET A 199 3.49 10.80 13.36
CA MET A 199 3.50 9.34 13.42
C MET A 199 4.11 8.90 14.75
N SER A 200 3.25 8.56 15.71
CA SER A 200 3.70 8.06 17.01
C SER A 200 4.31 6.65 16.88
N GLY A 201 5.12 6.25 17.84
CA GLY A 201 5.69 4.90 17.88
C GLY A 201 4.65 3.79 17.91
N ALA A 202 3.54 3.98 18.64
CA ALA A 202 2.42 3.05 18.65
C ALA A 202 1.81 2.90 17.25
N ARG A 203 1.69 4.00 16.50
CA ARG A 203 1.18 3.98 15.12
C ARG A 203 2.16 3.30 14.16
N LEU A 204 3.44 3.64 14.22
CA LEU A 204 4.48 2.98 13.42
C LEU A 204 4.63 1.48 13.75
N PHE A 205 4.22 1.07 14.96
CA PHE A 205 4.15 -0.34 15.35
C PHE A 205 2.89 -1.03 14.79
N ALA A 206 1.73 -0.39 14.90
CA ALA A 206 0.45 -0.94 14.43
C ALA A 206 0.32 -0.96 12.89
N MET A 207 0.98 0.00 12.22
CA MET A 207 0.96 0.21 10.76
C MET A 207 2.40 0.13 10.22
N PRO A 208 3.03 -1.07 10.21
CA PRO A 208 4.41 -1.24 9.77
C PRO A 208 4.64 -0.82 8.32
N GLU A 209 3.62 -0.93 7.46
CA GLU A 209 3.62 -0.47 6.08
C GLU A 209 3.66 1.06 5.94
N GLN A 210 3.47 1.81 7.02
CA GLN A 210 3.64 3.27 7.05
C GLN A 210 4.99 3.69 7.66
N ARG A 211 5.90 2.75 7.94
CA ARG A 211 7.24 3.08 8.44
C ARG A 211 8.07 3.75 7.35
N PRO A 212 8.85 4.79 7.67
CA PRO A 212 9.67 5.45 6.67
C PRO A 212 10.65 4.51 6.00
N ILE A 213 10.99 4.79 4.75
CA ILE A 213 12.08 4.17 4.04
C ILE A 213 13.31 5.07 4.17
N ARG A 214 14.42 4.49 4.62
CA ARG A 214 15.72 5.14 4.65
C ARG A 214 16.53 4.71 3.45
N MET A 215 16.93 5.69 2.64
CA MET A 215 17.89 5.56 1.57
C MET A 215 19.21 6.15 2.06
N ARG A 216 20.24 5.33 2.20
CA ARG A 216 21.57 5.80 2.63
C ARG A 216 22.22 6.66 1.58
N ALA A 217 23.15 7.53 2.00
CA ALA A 217 24.01 8.25 1.07
C ALA A 217 24.60 7.31 -0.01
N GLY A 218 24.42 7.69 -1.27
CA GLY A 218 24.82 6.93 -2.44
C GLY A 218 24.10 5.59 -2.66
N ALA A 219 22.85 5.44 -2.21
CA ALA A 219 22.04 4.24 -2.44
C ALA A 219 21.70 3.99 -3.92
N LEU A 220 21.51 5.05 -4.71
CA LEU A 220 21.08 4.98 -6.12
C LEU A 220 22.16 5.51 -7.09
N GLY A 221 23.42 5.53 -6.67
CA GLY A 221 24.55 6.02 -7.46
C GLY A 221 25.54 6.81 -6.61
N ILE A 222 26.54 7.41 -7.26
CA ILE A 222 27.49 8.31 -6.57
C ILE A 222 26.71 9.56 -6.12
N ASP A 223 26.78 9.86 -4.82
CA ASP A 223 26.15 11.02 -4.17
C ASP A 223 24.63 11.15 -4.42
N ARG A 224 23.93 10.02 -4.60
CA ARG A 224 22.47 9.97 -4.75
C ARG A 224 21.84 8.96 -3.79
N PRO A 225 21.22 9.41 -2.68
CA PRO A 225 21.26 10.79 -2.15
C PRO A 225 22.67 11.19 -1.67
N ASP A 226 22.91 12.50 -1.46
CA ASP A 226 24.19 13.04 -0.95
C ASP A 226 24.35 12.88 0.57
N ASP A 227 23.26 12.56 1.25
CA ASP A 227 23.15 12.21 2.67
C ASP A 227 21.96 11.25 2.85
N ASP A 228 21.78 10.67 4.03
CA ASP A 228 20.65 9.79 4.28
C ASP A 228 19.31 10.52 4.01
N LEU A 229 18.49 9.99 3.11
CA LEU A 229 17.14 10.47 2.83
C LEU A 229 16.13 9.53 3.47
N ILE A 230 15.24 10.08 4.29
CA ILE A 230 14.17 9.32 4.93
C ILE A 230 12.83 9.90 4.49
N VAL A 231 12.06 9.07 3.80
CA VAL A 231 10.77 9.44 3.22
C VAL A 231 9.72 8.39 3.55
N SER A 232 8.46 8.71 3.33
CA SER A 232 7.41 7.70 3.46
C SER A 232 7.51 6.61 2.36
N PRO A 233 6.91 5.43 2.58
CA PRO A 233 6.89 4.30 1.63
C PRO A 233 6.45 4.65 0.20
N GLU A 234 5.40 5.46 0.07
CA GLU A 234 4.84 5.80 -1.24
C GLU A 234 5.54 6.98 -1.91
N HIS A 235 6.48 7.63 -1.23
CA HIS A 235 7.22 8.75 -1.80
C HIS A 235 8.03 8.29 -3.00
N ARG A 236 7.84 8.93 -4.16
CA ARG A 236 8.53 8.51 -5.37
C ARG A 236 9.81 9.29 -5.58
N VAL A 237 10.83 8.54 -5.94
CA VAL A 237 12.12 9.06 -6.37
C VAL A 237 12.23 8.90 -7.88
N LEU A 238 12.99 9.79 -8.49
CA LEU A 238 13.19 9.77 -9.92
C LEU A 238 14.30 8.81 -10.31
N VAL A 239 13.94 7.81 -11.10
CA VAL A 239 14.87 6.83 -11.66
C VAL A 239 15.09 7.15 -13.13
N THR A 240 16.36 7.29 -13.51
CA THR A 240 16.78 7.58 -14.87
C THR A 240 17.57 6.40 -15.43
N GLY A 241 17.56 6.21 -16.75
CA GLY A 241 18.47 5.28 -17.38
C GLY A 241 17.91 4.59 -18.62
N ARG A 242 18.72 3.65 -19.14
CA ARG A 242 18.37 2.90 -20.34
C ARG A 242 17.19 1.95 -20.13
N ALA A 243 17.10 1.33 -18.96
CA ALA A 243 16.00 0.41 -18.65
C ALA A 243 14.63 1.10 -18.72
N ALA A 244 14.51 2.34 -18.20
CA ALA A 244 13.28 3.13 -18.30
C ALA A 244 12.88 3.39 -19.77
N ARG A 245 13.85 3.75 -20.62
CA ARG A 245 13.63 3.98 -22.06
C ARG A 245 13.23 2.72 -22.81
N ASP A 246 13.94 1.62 -22.55
CA ASP A 246 13.73 0.36 -23.26
C ASP A 246 12.37 -0.27 -22.88
N LEU A 247 11.90 -0.10 -21.63
CA LEU A 247 10.65 -0.69 -21.14
C LEU A 247 9.41 0.18 -21.39
N TRP A 248 9.53 1.50 -21.24
CA TRP A 248 8.37 2.40 -21.30
C TRP A 248 8.50 3.54 -22.31
N GLY A 249 9.61 3.65 -23.04
CA GLY A 249 9.87 4.77 -23.96
C GLY A 249 10.20 6.08 -23.26
N GLU A 250 10.29 6.08 -21.92
CA GLU A 250 10.48 7.28 -21.11
C GLU A 250 11.95 7.42 -20.65
N PRO A 251 12.55 8.62 -20.71
CA PRO A 251 13.92 8.83 -20.24
C PRO A 251 14.06 8.69 -18.73
N GLU A 252 12.97 8.93 -18.00
CA GLU A 252 12.92 8.96 -16.55
C GLU A 252 11.51 8.61 -16.04
N VAL A 253 11.44 7.94 -14.89
CA VAL A 253 10.21 7.43 -14.29
C VAL A 253 10.24 7.63 -12.77
N LEU A 254 9.07 7.73 -12.15
CA LEU A 254 8.91 7.86 -10.70
C LEU A 254 8.62 6.51 -10.06
N VAL A 255 9.49 6.09 -9.14
CA VAL A 255 9.41 4.80 -8.45
C VAL A 255 9.25 5.02 -6.96
N ARG A 256 8.31 4.31 -6.32
CA ARG A 256 8.07 4.43 -4.88
C ARG A 256 9.27 3.95 -4.09
N ALA A 257 9.55 4.62 -2.98
CA ALA A 257 10.61 4.25 -2.05
C ALA A 257 10.47 2.79 -1.56
N ALA A 258 9.24 2.35 -1.27
CA ALA A 258 8.96 1.00 -0.82
C ALA A 258 9.29 -0.08 -1.85
N ASP A 259 9.08 0.21 -3.14
CA ASP A 259 9.37 -0.73 -4.23
C ASP A 259 10.88 -0.84 -4.50
N LEU A 260 11.70 0.07 -3.97
CA LEU A 260 13.16 0.03 -4.05
C LEU A 260 13.81 -0.69 -2.86
N VAL A 261 13.04 -1.10 -1.86
CA VAL A 261 13.55 -1.85 -0.71
C VAL A 261 14.02 -3.23 -1.17
N GLY A 262 15.26 -3.59 -0.83
CA GLY A 262 15.79 -4.91 -1.19
C GLY A 262 17.31 -5.06 -1.10
N ASP A 263 18.05 -3.96 -0.93
CA ASP A 263 19.50 -3.99 -0.73
C ASP A 263 19.91 -3.54 0.69
N SER A 264 21.21 -3.45 0.93
CA SER A 264 21.75 -2.99 2.22
C SER A 264 21.65 -1.47 2.47
N ARG A 265 21.25 -0.68 1.47
CA ARG A 265 21.29 0.80 1.50
C ARG A 265 19.88 1.43 1.46
N ILE A 266 18.86 0.72 1.00
CA ILE A 266 17.46 1.15 0.98
C ILE A 266 16.64 0.17 1.83
N THR A 267 16.26 0.63 3.02
CA THR A 267 15.68 -0.23 4.06
C THR A 267 14.52 0.46 4.75
N VAL A 268 13.56 -0.34 5.25
CA VAL A 268 12.55 0.16 6.19
C VAL A 268 13.24 0.64 7.47
N ASP A 269 12.93 1.86 7.91
CA ASP A 269 13.52 2.45 9.10
C ASP A 269 12.81 1.95 10.37
N HIS A 270 13.49 1.04 11.08
CA HIS A 270 13.05 0.54 12.38
C HIS A 270 13.62 1.32 13.57
N SER A 271 14.56 2.25 13.33
CA SER A 271 15.23 3.02 14.38
C SER A 271 14.37 4.17 14.90
N LEU A 272 13.50 4.73 14.06
CA LEU A 272 12.62 5.84 14.44
C LEU A 272 11.54 5.38 15.42
N ARG A 273 11.53 6.01 16.59
CA ARG A 273 10.52 5.82 17.65
C ARG A 273 9.24 6.61 17.38
N GLU A 274 9.36 7.71 16.67
CA GLU A 274 8.28 8.55 16.14
C GLU A 274 8.86 9.42 15.02
N THR A 275 8.00 9.98 14.18
CA THR A 275 8.41 10.95 13.16
C THR A 275 7.26 11.90 12.84
N PHE A 276 7.59 12.98 12.13
CA PHE A 276 6.60 13.77 11.39
C PHE A 276 6.72 13.46 9.91
N TYR A 277 5.57 13.52 9.25
CA TYR A 277 5.43 13.36 7.83
C TYR A 277 4.99 14.69 7.26
N ILE A 278 5.85 15.31 6.45
CA ILE A 278 5.70 16.68 5.96
C ILE A 278 5.47 16.63 4.44
N HIS A 279 4.47 17.39 3.99
CA HIS A 279 4.05 17.50 2.60
C HIS A 279 4.40 18.87 2.06
N LEU A 280 4.77 18.93 0.79
CA LEU A 280 5.08 20.17 0.10
C LEU A 280 4.30 20.24 -1.22
N MET A 281 3.24 21.04 -1.27
CA MET A 281 2.45 21.24 -2.49
C MET A 281 2.85 22.54 -3.18
N LEU A 282 3.10 22.45 -4.48
CA LEU A 282 3.47 23.56 -5.35
C LEU A 282 2.29 23.91 -6.29
N GLU A 283 2.51 24.79 -7.26
CA GLU A 283 1.50 25.12 -8.29
C GLU A 283 1.04 23.89 -9.08
N ARG A 284 1.96 22.98 -9.36
CA ARG A 284 1.74 21.70 -10.05
C ARG A 284 2.67 20.65 -9.48
N HIS A 285 2.46 19.40 -9.88
CA HIS A 285 3.37 18.34 -9.53
C HIS A 285 4.74 18.57 -10.17
N GLU A 286 5.80 18.48 -9.39
CA GLU A 286 7.17 18.81 -9.80
C GLU A 286 8.15 17.78 -9.25
N VAL A 287 9.34 17.71 -9.86
CA VAL A 287 10.49 17.05 -9.26
C VAL A 287 11.34 18.11 -8.56
N VAL A 288 11.68 17.87 -7.30
CA VAL A 288 12.53 18.71 -6.45
C VAL A 288 13.77 17.93 -6.00
N TRP A 289 14.77 18.62 -5.45
CA TRP A 289 15.92 17.96 -4.85
C TRP A 289 15.80 17.91 -3.32
N ALA A 290 15.90 16.71 -2.77
CA ALA A 290 15.89 16.42 -1.34
C ALA A 290 17.14 15.61 -0.98
N ASN A 291 18.03 16.14 -0.14
CA ASN A 291 19.35 15.55 0.17
C ASN A 291 20.08 15.12 -1.12
N GLY A 292 20.13 16.03 -2.11
CA GLY A 292 20.76 15.79 -3.41
C GLY A 292 20.01 14.84 -4.35
N MET A 293 18.94 14.17 -3.90
CA MET A 293 18.16 13.24 -4.71
C MET A 293 16.92 13.89 -5.32
N GLU A 294 16.67 13.60 -6.60
CA GLU A 294 15.46 13.99 -7.30
C GLU A 294 14.26 13.16 -6.84
N VAL A 295 13.27 13.85 -6.28
CA VAL A 295 12.05 13.27 -5.71
C VAL A 295 10.84 14.12 -6.08
N GLU A 296 9.65 13.56 -5.90
CA GLU A 296 8.42 14.23 -6.27
C GLU A 296 7.91 15.23 -5.22
N SER A 297 7.11 16.22 -5.63
CA SER A 297 6.34 17.07 -4.73
C SER A 297 4.98 16.44 -4.40
N PHE A 298 4.23 17.01 -3.45
CA PHE A 298 2.91 16.49 -3.09
C PHE A 298 1.92 16.58 -4.27
N HIS A 299 1.24 15.47 -4.59
CA HIS A 299 0.15 15.45 -5.56
C HIS A 299 -1.17 14.95 -4.93
N PRO A 300 -2.18 15.81 -4.71
CA PRO A 300 -3.43 15.46 -4.00
C PRO A 300 -4.19 14.29 -4.63
N GLY A 301 -4.26 14.23 -5.97
CA GLY A 301 -4.90 13.13 -6.71
C GLY A 301 -4.28 11.74 -6.54
N PHE A 302 -2.97 11.64 -6.35
CA PHE A 302 -2.27 10.35 -6.18
C PHE A 302 -1.94 10.02 -4.73
N MET A 303 -2.43 10.85 -3.79
CA MET A 303 -2.13 10.78 -2.36
C MET A 303 -3.30 10.44 -1.45
N GLY A 304 -4.53 10.64 -1.93
CA GLY A 304 -5.76 10.38 -1.17
C GLY A 304 -5.93 11.36 -0.02
N LEU A 305 -6.85 12.31 -0.22
CA LEU A 305 -7.10 13.39 0.74
C LEU A 305 -7.60 12.89 2.11
N ASP A 306 -8.12 11.66 2.19
CA ASP A 306 -8.61 11.05 3.42
C ASP A 306 -7.50 10.78 4.44
N HIS A 307 -6.24 10.81 4.02
CA HIS A 307 -5.10 10.66 4.92
C HIS A 307 -4.69 11.97 5.61
N LEU A 308 -5.15 13.13 5.12
CA LEU A 308 -4.95 14.42 5.75
C LEU A 308 -5.87 14.57 6.96
N THR A 309 -5.43 15.31 7.99
CA THR A 309 -6.35 15.75 9.04
C THR A 309 -7.38 16.72 8.46
N ASN A 310 -8.55 16.84 9.08
CA ASN A 310 -9.58 17.80 8.62
C ASN A 310 -9.03 19.21 8.49
N VAL A 311 -8.19 19.64 9.43
CA VAL A 311 -7.54 20.97 9.40
C VAL A 311 -6.64 21.12 8.18
N GLN A 312 -5.78 20.13 7.92
CA GLN A 312 -4.90 20.12 6.74
C GLN A 312 -5.70 20.14 5.45
N ARG A 313 -6.71 19.27 5.34
CA ARG A 313 -7.57 19.19 4.16
C ARG A 313 -8.30 20.52 3.93
N SER A 314 -8.90 21.11 4.96
CA SER A 314 -9.55 22.42 4.86
C SER A 314 -8.58 23.51 4.40
N SER A 315 -7.40 23.62 5.02
CA SER A 315 -6.41 24.64 4.62
C SER A 315 -5.93 24.49 3.16
N MET A 316 -5.78 23.25 2.68
CA MET A 316 -5.43 22.99 1.28
C MET A 316 -6.59 23.35 0.34
N LEU A 317 -7.83 23.04 0.72
CA LEU A 317 -9.02 23.34 -0.08
C LEU A 317 -9.39 24.83 -0.06
N GLU A 318 -9.00 25.59 0.96
CA GLU A 318 -9.11 27.06 0.96
C GLU A 318 -8.21 27.68 -0.12
N MET A 319 -7.01 27.12 -0.31
CA MET A 319 -6.07 27.52 -1.37
C MET A 319 -6.47 27.00 -2.75
N ARG A 320 -7.02 25.78 -2.81
CA ARG A 320 -7.37 25.06 -4.05
C ARG A 320 -8.78 24.44 -3.97
N PRO A 321 -9.84 25.26 -4.02
CA PRO A 321 -11.22 24.78 -3.87
C PRO A 321 -11.62 23.73 -4.91
N GLU A 322 -11.04 23.79 -6.11
CA GLU A 322 -11.28 22.86 -7.21
C GLU A 322 -10.97 21.39 -6.86
N LEU A 323 -10.10 21.16 -5.87
CA LEU A 323 -9.70 19.82 -5.45
C LEU A 323 -10.72 19.10 -4.55
N ALA A 324 -11.73 19.82 -4.04
CA ALA A 324 -12.71 19.26 -3.09
C ALA A 324 -13.55 18.15 -3.72
N GLY A 325 -13.97 18.35 -4.97
CA GLY A 325 -14.77 17.38 -5.73
C GLY A 325 -13.96 16.50 -6.66
N ASN A 326 -12.76 16.94 -7.08
CA ASN A 326 -11.89 16.20 -7.98
C ASN A 326 -10.41 16.47 -7.66
N PRO A 327 -9.76 15.65 -6.82
CA PRO A 327 -8.33 15.81 -6.51
C PRO A 327 -7.39 15.70 -7.73
N HIS A 328 -7.83 15.07 -8.82
CA HIS A 328 -7.06 15.01 -10.08
C HIS A 328 -7.16 16.29 -10.91
N ALA A 329 -8.01 17.26 -10.53
CA ALA A 329 -8.03 18.58 -11.15
C ALA A 329 -6.70 19.34 -10.95
N TYR A 330 -5.86 18.90 -10.01
CA TYR A 330 -4.50 19.41 -9.81
C TYR A 330 -3.59 19.25 -11.03
N GLY A 331 -3.87 18.26 -11.89
CA GLY A 331 -3.13 18.01 -13.12
C GLY A 331 -2.60 16.58 -13.23
N ALA A 332 -1.79 16.37 -14.27
CA ALA A 332 -1.11 15.11 -14.52
C ALA A 332 0.13 14.98 -13.62
N PRO A 333 0.59 13.75 -13.33
CA PRO A 333 1.85 13.57 -12.64
C PRO A 333 2.99 14.06 -13.52
N VAL A 334 4.01 14.65 -12.89
CA VAL A 334 5.11 15.30 -13.60
C VAL A 334 5.92 14.33 -14.47
N ARG A 335 5.97 13.06 -14.08
CA ARG A 335 6.54 11.94 -14.86
C ARG A 335 5.64 10.71 -14.72
N ARG A 336 5.87 9.71 -15.56
CA ARG A 336 5.26 8.39 -15.44
C ARG A 336 5.56 7.80 -14.05
N MET A 337 4.51 7.51 -13.31
CA MET A 337 4.56 6.79 -12.04
C MET A 337 4.48 5.30 -12.32
N LEU A 338 5.48 4.54 -11.84
CA LEU A 338 5.45 3.08 -11.98
C LEU A 338 4.57 2.44 -10.90
N THR A 339 3.86 1.38 -11.30
CA THR A 339 3.23 0.43 -10.37
C THR A 339 4.28 -0.48 -9.72
N ARG A 340 3.91 -1.20 -8.65
CA ARG A 340 4.78 -2.20 -8.00
C ARG A 340 5.38 -3.20 -8.99
N ALA A 341 4.52 -3.75 -9.85
CA ALA A 341 4.92 -4.75 -10.84
C ALA A 341 5.91 -4.17 -11.85
N GLU A 342 5.67 -2.95 -12.32
CA GLU A 342 6.57 -2.25 -13.23
C GLU A 342 7.91 -1.91 -12.57
N ALA A 343 7.89 -1.48 -11.31
CA ALA A 343 9.11 -1.24 -10.54
C ALA A 343 9.93 -2.52 -10.36
N ALA A 344 9.29 -3.66 -10.07
CA ALA A 344 9.97 -4.95 -10.00
C ALA A 344 10.61 -5.34 -11.35
N ILE A 345 9.94 -5.09 -12.47
CA ILE A 345 10.50 -5.30 -13.81
C ILE A 345 11.69 -4.35 -14.06
N LEU A 346 11.62 -3.09 -13.63
CA LEU A 346 12.75 -2.15 -13.75
C LEU A 346 13.98 -2.65 -12.98
N ILE A 347 13.78 -3.15 -11.76
CA ILE A 347 14.86 -3.56 -10.85
C ILE A 347 15.45 -4.92 -11.25
N HIS A 348 14.61 -5.87 -11.68
CA HIS A 348 15.02 -7.27 -11.91
C HIS A 348 15.02 -7.71 -13.38
N GLY A 349 14.32 -6.98 -14.26
CA GLY A 349 14.06 -7.39 -15.64
C GLY A 349 15.03 -6.85 -16.69
N ALA A 350 15.97 -5.97 -16.33
CA ALA A 350 16.99 -5.50 -17.27
C ALA A 350 18.04 -6.60 -17.50
N PRO A 351 18.23 -7.13 -18.73
CA PRO A 351 19.24 -8.15 -18.99
C PRO A 351 20.63 -7.57 -18.74
N THR A 352 21.32 -8.09 -17.71
CA THR A 352 22.75 -7.88 -17.49
C THR A 352 23.51 -8.51 -18.65
N ARG A 353 23.77 -7.74 -19.71
CA ARG A 353 24.82 -8.12 -20.67
C ARG A 353 26.17 -7.78 -20.01
N PRO A 354 27.02 -8.77 -19.68
CA PRO A 354 28.38 -8.47 -19.31
C PRO A 354 29.06 -7.81 -20.50
N ILE A 355 29.55 -6.58 -20.31
CA ILE A 355 30.50 -5.98 -21.25
C ILE A 355 31.77 -6.80 -21.10
N ALA A 356 31.96 -7.78 -21.99
CA ALA A 356 33.23 -8.45 -22.13
C ALA A 356 34.29 -7.40 -22.47
N ALA A 357 35.25 -7.23 -21.57
CA ALA A 357 36.45 -6.45 -21.82
C ALA A 357 37.10 -7.00 -23.09
N ARG A 358 37.13 -6.18 -24.14
CA ARG A 358 38.05 -6.42 -25.26
C ARG A 358 39.46 -6.18 -24.73
N SER A 359 40.09 -7.25 -24.29
CA SER A 359 41.54 -7.30 -24.08
C SER A 359 42.22 -6.86 -25.37
N ALA A 360 42.91 -5.73 -25.33
CA ALA A 360 43.89 -5.38 -26.33
C ALA A 360 44.98 -6.48 -26.29
N HIS A 361 45.07 -7.24 -27.37
CA HIS A 361 46.24 -8.08 -27.64
C HIS A 361 47.11 -7.31 -28.63
N THR A 362 48.09 -6.58 -28.08
CA THR A 362 49.31 -6.20 -28.78
C THR A 362 50.30 -7.36 -28.67
N ALA A 363 50.60 -8.01 -29.79
CA ALA A 363 51.86 -8.72 -30.04
C ALA A 363 51.93 -9.20 -31.50
N HIS A 364 52.46 -8.37 -32.40
CA HIS A 364 53.74 -8.60 -33.07
C HIS A 364 54.09 -7.44 -34.00
#